data_AF-A0A2V8RHH5-F1
#
_entry.id   AF-A0A2V8RHH5-F1
#
_cell.length_a   1.000
_cell.length_b   1.000
_cell.length_c   1.000
_cell.angle_alpha   90.00
_cell.angle_beta   90.00
_cell.angle_gamma   90.00
#
_symmetry.space_group_name_H-M   'P 1'
#
loop_
_entity.id
_entity.type
_entity.pdbx_description
1 polymer ?
#
loop_
_entity_poly.entity_id
_entity_poly.type
_entity_poly.pdbx_seq_one_letter_code
_entity_poly.pdbx_strand_id
1 'polypeptide(L)'
;MNLVASFCSTADCSYSIDSGSISCSPGGDSCTGAILQRANLSAFHTSGIKDVTDEINKELEKLGKNPPEPGLQLSFLWTPSGVLLVWTKHEDTYSGSGVKRSDGKEANDKALGICAPEQAS
;
A
#
# COMPACT_ATOMS: atom_id res chain seq x y z
N MET A 1 11.45 -14.87 26.40
CA MET A 1 11.64 -13.54 25.78
C MET A 1 10.69 -13.45 24.60
N ASN A 2 9.58 -12.73 24.74
CA ASN A 2 8.62 -12.56 23.65
C ASN A 2 9.17 -11.47 22.70
N LEU A 3 9.70 -11.86 21.55
CA LEU A 3 9.81 -10.96 20.41
C LEU A 3 8.39 -10.69 19.92
N VAL A 4 7.83 -9.55 20.32
CA VAL A 4 6.70 -8.99 19.58
C VAL A 4 7.32 -8.48 18.28
N ALA A 5 7.30 -9.32 17.23
CA ALA A 5 7.57 -8.84 15.89
C ALA A 5 6.61 -7.67 15.66
N SER A 6 7.16 -6.49 15.42
CA SER A 6 6.39 -5.30 15.06
C SER A 6 5.87 -5.54 13.65
N PHE A 7 4.82 -6.37 13.55
CA PHE A 7 4.13 -6.63 12.31
C PHE A 7 3.59 -5.30 11.80
N CYS A 8 4.01 -4.91 10.60
CA CYS A 8 3.39 -3.83 9.84
C CYS A 8 1.97 -4.28 9.44
N SER A 9 1.07 -4.39 10.41
CA SER A 9 -0.33 -4.80 10.26
C SER A 9 -1.30 -3.68 10.59
N THR A 10 -0.78 -2.54 11.06
CA THR A 10 -1.53 -1.32 11.38
C THR A 10 -0.95 -0.13 10.62
N ALA A 11 -1.70 0.96 10.53
CA ALA A 11 -1.55 2.07 9.58
C ALA A 11 -0.23 2.87 9.65
N ASP A 12 0.67 2.55 10.58
CA ASP A 12 1.91 3.29 10.84
C ASP A 12 3.11 2.62 10.14
N CYS A 13 3.02 2.39 8.83
CA CYS A 13 4.14 1.91 8.03
C CYS A 13 4.59 2.89 6.95
N SER A 14 5.91 2.97 6.73
CA SER A 14 6.51 3.63 5.58
C SER A 14 6.97 2.65 4.53
N TYR A 15 6.81 3.04 3.27
CA TYR A 15 7.46 2.34 2.18
C TYR A 15 8.85 2.90 1.88
N SER A 16 9.70 2.02 1.36
CA SER A 16 10.93 2.37 0.68
C SER A 16 11.08 1.56 -0.60
N ILE A 17 11.55 2.19 -1.67
CA ILE A 17 11.75 1.55 -2.97
C ILE A 17 13.25 1.39 -3.21
N ASP A 18 13.70 0.15 -3.38
CA ASP A 18 15.10 -0.17 -3.61
C ASP A 18 15.23 -1.33 -4.60
N SER A 19 16.05 -1.13 -5.64
CA SER A 19 16.47 -2.18 -6.56
C SER A 19 15.31 -3.01 -7.15
N GLY A 20 14.18 -2.35 -7.44
CA GLY A 20 12.98 -3.00 -8.01
C GLY A 20 12.08 -3.70 -6.99
N SER A 21 12.39 -3.58 -5.70
CA SER A 21 11.58 -4.09 -4.60
C SER A 21 11.00 -2.95 -3.76
N ILE A 22 9.84 -3.19 -3.17
CA ILE A 22 9.18 -2.26 -2.26
C ILE A 22 9.06 -2.94 -0.90
N SER A 23 9.61 -2.29 0.13
CA SER A 23 9.51 -2.77 1.50
C SER A 23 8.60 -1.86 2.31
N CYS A 24 7.76 -2.47 3.15
CA CYS A 24 6.89 -1.83 4.11
C CYS A 24 7.47 -2.05 5.51
N SER A 25 7.88 -0.97 6.15
CA SER A 25 8.58 -1.00 7.45
C SER A 25 7.91 -0.08 8.46
N PRO A 26 8.00 -0.36 9.77
CA PRO A 26 7.36 0.47 10.78
C PRO A 26 7.81 1.94 10.74
N GLY A 27 6.84 2.84 10.98
CA GLY A 27 7.01 4.28 11.11
C GLY A 27 6.44 5.04 9.91
N GLY A 28 5.51 5.97 10.15
CA GLY A 28 4.90 6.86 9.14
C GLY A 28 3.64 6.29 8.47
N ASP A 29 2.93 7.09 7.68
CA ASP A 29 1.57 6.74 7.19
C ASP A 29 1.55 6.64 5.66
N SER A 30 2.42 5.80 5.09
CA SER A 30 2.59 5.72 3.63
C SER A 30 2.42 4.33 3.03
N CYS A 31 2.36 3.28 3.84
CA CYS A 31 2.14 1.92 3.41
C CYS A 31 1.11 1.25 4.34
N THR A 32 0.16 0.51 3.77
CA THR A 32 -0.83 -0.25 4.54
C THR A 32 -1.27 -1.47 3.75
N GLY A 33 -1.75 -2.52 4.43
CA GLY A 33 -2.39 -3.65 3.75
C GLY A 33 -3.54 -3.18 2.85
N ALA A 34 -3.72 -3.85 1.70
CA ALA A 34 -4.72 -3.50 0.70
C ALA A 34 -6.13 -3.91 1.13
N ILE A 35 -6.70 -3.18 2.08
CA ILE A 35 -8.08 -3.32 2.52
C ILE A 35 -8.70 -1.94 2.72
N LEU A 36 -9.88 -1.74 2.13
CA LEU A 36 -10.69 -0.56 2.40
C LEU A 36 -11.49 -0.77 3.68
N GLN A 37 -11.50 0.24 4.54
CA GLN A 37 -12.28 0.21 5.77
C GLN A 37 -13.77 0.17 5.47
N ARG A 38 -14.50 -0.70 6.16
CA ARG A 38 -15.96 -0.72 6.16
C ARG A 38 -16.46 0.18 7.28
N ALA A 39 -17.56 0.89 7.03
CA ALA A 39 -18.20 1.70 8.07
C ALA A 39 -19.71 1.46 8.09
N ASN A 40 -20.35 1.94 9.16
CA ASN A 40 -21.80 1.99 9.26
C ASN A 40 -22.37 3.01 8.26
N LEU A 41 -23.61 2.78 7.82
CA LEU A 41 -24.30 3.71 6.92
C LEU A 41 -24.44 5.09 7.56
N SER A 42 -24.19 6.13 6.77
CA SER A 42 -24.27 7.52 7.21
C SER A 42 -24.57 8.44 6.03
N ALA A 43 -24.67 9.76 6.29
CA ALA A 43 -24.82 10.77 5.24
C ALA A 43 -23.62 10.81 4.26
N PHE A 44 -22.44 10.35 4.68
CA PHE A 44 -21.21 10.33 3.88
C PHE A 44 -20.74 8.92 3.49
N HIS A 45 -21.39 7.87 4.00
CA HIS A 45 -21.17 6.48 3.63
C HIS A 45 -22.51 5.82 3.33
N THR A 46 -23.02 6.08 2.13
CA THR A 46 -24.31 5.55 1.68
C THR A 46 -24.20 4.06 1.35
N SER A 47 -25.35 3.40 1.14
CA SER A 47 -25.38 1.99 0.73
C SER A 47 -24.56 1.74 -0.54
N GLY A 48 -24.63 2.65 -1.52
CA GLY A 48 -23.83 2.52 -2.74
C GLY A 48 -22.32 2.54 -2.49
N ILE A 49 -21.82 3.40 -1.59
CA ILE A 49 -20.38 3.41 -1.24
C ILE A 49 -20.02 2.12 -0.49
N LYS A 50 -20.89 1.65 0.41
CA LYS A 50 -20.69 0.39 1.12
C LYS A 50 -20.59 -0.80 0.15
N ASP A 51 -21.52 -0.90 -0.80
CA ASP A 51 -21.56 -1.99 -1.76
C ASP A 51 -20.30 -2.00 -2.64
N VAL A 52 -19.88 -0.85 -3.15
CA VAL A 52 -18.62 -0.70 -3.91
C VAL A 52 -17.40 -1.06 -3.04
N THR A 53 -17.39 -0.64 -1.78
CA THR A 53 -16.30 -0.97 -0.83
C THR A 53 -16.20 -2.48 -0.62
N ASP A 54 -17.33 -3.17 -0.51
CA ASP A 54 -17.38 -4.62 -0.33
C ASP A 54 -16.93 -5.37 -1.59
N GLU A 55 -17.33 -4.89 -2.78
CA GLU A 55 -16.88 -5.45 -4.06
C GLU A 55 -15.36 -5.29 -4.26
N ILE A 56 -14.82 -4.10 -4.00
CA ILE A 56 -13.37 -3.86 -4.08
C ILE A 56 -12.63 -4.77 -3.11
N ASN A 57 -13.07 -4.84 -1.85
CA ASN A 57 -12.44 -5.69 -0.84
C ASN A 57 -12.46 -7.17 -1.22
N LYS A 58 -13.52 -7.64 -1.89
CA LYS A 58 -13.60 -9.02 -2.38
C LYS A 58 -12.54 -9.30 -3.45
N GLU A 59 -12.33 -8.38 -4.39
CA GLU A 59 -11.30 -8.55 -5.41
C GLU A 59 -9.88 -8.43 -4.84
N LEU A 60 -9.66 -7.51 -3.88
CA LEU A 60 -8.39 -7.40 -3.15
C LEU A 60 -8.06 -8.69 -2.37
N GLU A 61 -9.06 -9.28 -1.70
CA GLU A 61 -8.87 -10.54 -0.97
C GLU A 61 -8.55 -11.71 -1.91
N LYS A 62 -9.22 -11.79 -3.07
CA LYS A 62 -8.93 -12.81 -4.09
C LYS A 62 -7.52 -12.66 -4.64
N LEU A 63 -7.11 -11.44 -4.98
CA LEU A 63 -5.78 -11.15 -5.52
C LEU A 63 -4.71 -11.48 -4.47
N GLY A 64 -4.93 -11.06 -3.22
CA GLY A 64 -4.02 -11.30 -2.08
C GLY A 64 -3.72 -12.76 -1.78
N LYS A 65 -4.57 -13.71 -2.22
CA LYS A 65 -4.36 -15.15 -2.00
C LYS A 65 -3.24 -15.76 -2.86
N ASN A 66 -2.87 -15.10 -3.97
CA ASN A 66 -1.89 -15.62 -4.93
C ASN A 66 -0.82 -14.56 -5.21
N PRO A 67 0.09 -14.29 -4.26
CA PRO A 67 1.20 -13.37 -4.51
C PRO A 67 2.14 -13.94 -5.58
N PRO A 68 2.81 -13.07 -6.37
CA PRO A 68 3.73 -13.50 -7.41
C PRO A 68 4.99 -14.20 -6.83
N GLU A 69 5.38 -13.86 -5.61
CA GLU A 69 6.49 -14.48 -4.89
C GLU A 69 6.14 -14.68 -3.40
N PRO A 70 6.68 -15.71 -2.73
CA PRO A 70 6.50 -15.91 -1.29
C PRO A 70 6.97 -14.71 -0.47
N GLY A 71 6.21 -14.36 0.57
CA GLY A 71 6.55 -13.27 1.49
C GLY A 71 6.06 -11.88 1.05
N LEU A 72 5.48 -11.75 -0.15
CA LEU A 72 4.85 -10.52 -0.58
C LEU A 72 3.42 -10.38 -0.03
N GLN A 73 3.05 -9.14 0.29
CA GLN A 73 1.72 -8.76 0.74
C GLN A 73 1.14 -7.66 -0.15
N LEU A 74 -0.14 -7.80 -0.49
CA LEU A 74 -0.85 -6.79 -1.27
C LEU A 74 -1.09 -5.56 -0.40
N SER A 75 -0.62 -4.40 -0.86
CA SER A 75 -0.58 -3.16 -0.07
C SER A 75 -1.02 -1.95 -0.88
N PHE A 76 -1.56 -0.95 -0.18
CA PHE A 76 -1.70 0.41 -0.69
C PHE A 76 -0.48 1.25 -0.30
N LEU A 77 0.10 1.95 -1.26
CA LEU A 77 1.06 3.02 -1.03
C LEU A 77 0.40 4.39 -1.20
N TRP A 78 0.56 5.25 -0.22
CA TRP A 78 0.20 6.65 -0.30
C TRP A 78 1.39 7.43 -0.85
N THR A 79 1.45 7.56 -2.18
CA THR A 79 2.52 8.29 -2.86
C THR A 79 2.19 9.79 -2.93
N PRO A 80 3.15 10.66 -3.28
CA PRO A 80 2.85 12.06 -3.60
C PRO A 80 1.92 12.25 -4.82
N SER A 81 1.79 11.24 -5.68
CA SER A 81 0.95 11.27 -6.90
C SER A 81 -0.44 10.67 -6.69
N GLY A 82 -0.68 9.97 -5.59
CA GLY A 82 -1.93 9.25 -5.32
C GLY A 82 -1.72 7.91 -4.65
N VAL A 83 -2.80 7.12 -4.56
CA VAL A 83 -2.75 5.77 -3.99
C VAL A 83 -2.40 4.76 -5.08
N LEU A 84 -1.43 3.88 -4.80
CA LEU A 84 -1.02 2.81 -5.70
C LEU A 84 -1.21 1.45 -5.01
N LEU A 85 -1.80 0.49 -5.73
CA LEU A 85 -1.90 -0.90 -5.30
C LEU A 85 -0.66 -1.67 -5.78
N VAL A 86 0.09 -2.28 -4.86
CA VAL A 86 1.35 -2.98 -5.17
C VAL A 86 1.56 -4.20 -4.26
N TRP A 87 2.49 -5.06 -4.65
CA TRP A 87 3.06 -6.08 -3.77
C TRP A 87 4.25 -5.52 -3.02
N THR A 88 4.29 -5.68 -1.70
CA THR A 88 5.41 -5.22 -0.86
C THR A 88 5.91 -6.34 0.03
N LYS A 89 7.16 -6.22 0.49
CA LYS A 89 7.71 -7.05 1.56
C LYS A 89 7.44 -6.36 2.89
N HIS A 90 6.63 -6.97 3.73
CA HIS A 90 6.50 -6.55 5.13
C HIS A 90 7.63 -7.22 5.91
N GLU A 91 8.30 -6.48 6.80
CA GLU A 91 9.38 -6.97 7.69
C GLU A 91 10.82 -6.99 7.13
N ASP A 92 11.03 -6.55 5.89
CA ASP A 92 12.42 -6.35 5.43
C ASP A 92 13.03 -5.14 6.13
N THR A 93 14.22 -5.32 6.71
CA THR A 93 14.99 -4.23 7.32
C THR A 93 15.23 -3.15 6.28
N TYR A 94 14.67 -1.97 6.56
CA TYR A 94 14.87 -0.74 5.80
C TYR A 94 16.36 -0.55 5.45
N SER A 95 16.70 -0.56 4.16
CA SER A 95 18.10 -0.51 3.69
C SER A 95 18.78 0.85 3.92
N GLY A 96 18.07 1.86 4.42
CA GLY A 96 18.64 3.20 4.57
C GLY A 96 18.56 4.05 3.30
N SER A 97 18.70 3.42 2.13
CA SER A 97 19.00 4.07 0.85
C SER A 97 17.85 4.13 -0.16
N GLY A 98 16.72 3.47 0.11
CA GLY A 98 15.58 3.44 -0.81
C GLY A 98 14.81 4.77 -0.88
N VAL A 99 14.14 5.00 -2.02
CA VAL A 99 13.27 6.17 -2.23
C VAL A 99 12.04 6.07 -1.33
N LYS A 100 11.73 7.15 -0.61
CA LYS A 100 10.58 7.29 0.28
C LYS A 100 9.58 8.29 -0.26
N ARG A 101 8.38 8.27 0.32
CA ARG A 101 7.37 9.32 0.13
C ARG A 101 7.92 10.74 0.33
N SER A 102 8.79 10.94 1.33
CA SER A 102 9.37 12.25 1.66
C SER A 102 10.30 12.83 0.58
N ASP A 103 10.78 11.99 -0.34
CA ASP A 103 11.74 12.41 -1.37
C ASP A 103 11.06 13.11 -2.55
N GLY A 104 9.73 13.29 -2.48
CA GLY A 104 8.97 14.11 -3.40
C GLY A 104 8.47 13.34 -4.63
N LYS A 105 7.58 14.01 -5.38
CA LYS A 105 6.82 13.40 -6.48
C LYS A 105 7.70 12.79 -7.57
N GLU A 106 8.67 13.55 -8.07
CA GLU A 106 9.52 13.13 -9.20
C GLU A 106 10.33 11.86 -8.88
N ALA A 107 10.95 11.81 -7.69
CA ALA A 107 11.71 10.64 -7.26
C ALA A 107 10.82 9.39 -7.13
N ASN A 108 9.63 9.56 -6.55
CA ASN A 108 8.67 8.46 -6.37
C ASN A 108 8.11 7.97 -7.70
N ASP A 109 7.67 8.88 -8.58
CA ASP A 109 7.11 8.51 -9.87
C ASP A 109 8.14 7.75 -10.72
N LYS A 110 9.39 8.23 -10.74
CA LYS A 110 10.48 7.56 -11.43
C LYS A 110 10.76 6.17 -10.84
N ALA A 111 10.82 6.05 -9.51
CA ALA A 111 11.12 4.80 -8.84
C ALA A 111 10.00 3.75 -8.96
N LEU A 112 8.74 4.20 -8.98
CA LEU A 112 7.55 3.36 -9.10
C LEU A 112 7.09 3.14 -10.56
N GLY A 113 7.71 3.83 -11.53
CA GLY A 113 7.27 3.80 -12.92
C GLY A 113 5.87 4.39 -13.13
N ILE A 114 5.46 5.35 -12.30
CA ILE A 114 4.16 6.02 -12.43
C ILE A 114 4.25 6.96 -13.64
N CYS A 115 3.65 6.54 -14.75
CA CYS A 115 3.37 7.44 -15.87
C CYS A 115 2.25 8.40 -15.48
N ALA A 116 2.32 9.66 -15.93
CA ALA A 116 1.17 10.56 -15.85
C ALA A 116 -0.05 9.83 -16.43
N PRO A 117 -1.24 9.95 -15.81
CA PRO A 117 -2.42 9.27 -16.31
C PRO A 117 -2.58 9.66 -17.78
N GLU A 118 -2.54 8.66 -18.66
CA GLU A 118 -2.94 8.83 -20.05
C GLU A 118 -4.30 9.48 -19.99
N GLN A 119 -4.42 10.70 -20.53
CA GLN A 119 -5.68 11.43 -20.49
C GLN A 119 -6.71 10.56 -21.19
N ALA A 120 -7.58 9.93 -20.40
CA ALA A 120 -8.66 9.12 -20.91
C ALA A 120 -9.47 10.00 -21.87
N SER A 121 -9.27 9.73 -23.15
CA SER A 121 -9.91 10.41 -24.28
C SER A 121 -11.31 9.86 -24.50
#